data_AF-A0A9D8BT08-F1
#
_entry.id   AF-A0A9D8BT08-F1
#
_cell.length_a   1.000
_cell.length_b   1.000
_cell.length_c   1.000
_cell.angle_alpha   90.00
_cell.angle_beta   90.00
_cell.angle_gamma   90.00
#
_symmetry.space_group_name_H-M   'P 1'
#
loop_
_entity.id
_entity.type
_entity.pdbx_description
1 polymer ?
#
loop_
_entity_poly.entity_id
_entity_poly.type
_entity_poly.pdbx_seq_one_letter_code
_entity_poly.pdbx_strand_id
1 'polypeptide(L)'
;MSRIFPNLSRQLYEERRAEVAAAKRSPYYLWWICLSLSPEYWRLCQAKGKTGDPEFSRVYEHFGDVFEGEFEEWWLAHGKAAFAYKIRPPRVRYINPSDAREFSQSGHLRNARVVVIPDHYSKSELLRQFRALLSDYVPQALSARYASPFEVASQRGIKRGMLKDVLRVKIASDALQIVKSKQLIAHPARYGAAWIGRIADISPQSRGEKLRTKDTERNERLALRVKVARYQLKASRLIANAEIGIFPSLDNRATNPKRWTKAQIARFSKDEITNPFISPMVPYEDYLKLMR
;
A
#
# COMPACT_ATOMS: atom_id res chain seq x y z
N MET A 1 -1.60 -16.14 20.02
CA MET A 1 -2.93 -15.53 19.83
C MET A 1 -3.07 -15.04 18.39
N SER A 2 -4.16 -15.40 17.70
CA SER A 2 -4.48 -14.95 16.34
C SER A 2 -4.80 -13.45 16.32
N ARG A 3 -4.09 -12.66 15.50
CA ARG A 3 -4.34 -11.23 15.32
C ARG A 3 -5.42 -11.00 14.27
N ILE A 4 -6.17 -9.90 14.40
CA ILE A 4 -7.15 -9.48 13.39
C ILE A 4 -6.51 -8.43 12.49
N PHE A 5 -6.62 -8.65 11.19
CA PHE A 5 -6.18 -7.73 10.17
C PHE A 5 -7.39 -7.17 9.42
N PRO A 6 -7.69 -5.87 9.53
CA PRO A 6 -8.90 -5.29 8.95
C PRO A 6 -9.01 -5.44 7.43
N ASN A 7 -7.86 -5.41 6.73
CA ASN A 7 -7.82 -5.37 5.26
C ASN A 7 -7.35 -6.69 4.63
N LEU A 8 -7.38 -7.80 5.37
CA LEU A 8 -7.18 -9.14 4.82
C LEU A 8 -8.51 -9.86 4.60
N SER A 9 -8.57 -10.75 3.60
CA SER A 9 -9.80 -11.41 3.16
C SER A 9 -10.54 -12.17 4.27
N ARG A 10 -9.83 -12.99 5.07
CA ARG A 10 -10.42 -13.72 6.20
C ARG A 10 -10.31 -12.98 7.53
N GLN A 11 -9.53 -11.90 7.58
CA GLN A 11 -9.17 -11.11 8.77
C GLN A 11 -8.46 -11.88 9.90
N LEU A 12 -8.71 -13.18 10.05
CA LEU A 12 -8.12 -14.11 11.00
C LEU A 12 -7.50 -15.28 10.24
N TYR A 13 -6.32 -15.70 10.68
CA TYR A 13 -5.58 -16.82 10.10
C TYR A 13 -4.98 -17.64 11.24
N GLU A 14 -5.17 -18.96 11.18
CA GLU A 14 -4.56 -19.92 12.11
C GLU A 14 -3.16 -20.30 11.64
N GLU A 15 -3.02 -20.54 10.33
CA GLU A 15 -1.76 -20.88 9.70
C GLU A 15 -0.97 -19.64 9.24
N ARG A 16 0.32 -19.63 9.59
CA ARG A 16 1.26 -18.56 9.19
C ARG A 16 1.36 -18.41 7.67
N ARG A 17 1.46 -19.52 6.93
CA ARG A 17 1.60 -19.49 5.46
C ARG A 17 0.37 -18.89 4.78
N ALA A 18 -0.82 -19.25 5.25
CA ALA A 18 -2.07 -18.69 4.74
C ALA A 18 -2.16 -17.18 5.02
N GLU A 19 -1.71 -16.75 6.20
CA GLU A 19 -1.64 -15.33 6.58
C GLU A 19 -0.70 -14.54 5.66
N VAL A 20 0.53 -15.02 5.47
CA VAL A 20 1.52 -14.39 4.57
C VAL A 20 1.01 -14.36 3.13
N ALA A 21 0.42 -15.44 2.65
CA ALA A 21 -0.16 -15.48 1.31
C ALA A 21 -1.30 -14.46 1.13
N ALA A 22 -2.12 -14.25 2.16
CA ALA A 22 -3.14 -13.22 2.14
C ALA A 22 -2.54 -11.81 2.19
N ALA A 23 -1.49 -11.58 2.98
CA ALA A 23 -0.77 -10.32 3.06
C ALA A 23 -0.06 -9.95 1.74
N LYS A 24 0.60 -10.93 1.08
CA LYS A 24 1.14 -10.81 -0.29
C LYS A 24 0.05 -10.40 -1.29
N ARG A 25 -1.19 -10.81 -1.03
CA ARG A 25 -2.38 -10.45 -1.82
C ARG A 25 -3.17 -9.29 -1.23
N SER A 26 -2.62 -8.45 -0.37
CA SER A 26 -3.33 -7.29 0.18
C SER A 26 -2.64 -5.97 -0.19
N PRO A 27 -3.23 -4.82 0.16
CA PRO A 27 -2.57 -3.53 0.05
C PRO A 27 -1.27 -3.44 0.87
N TYR A 28 -1.11 -4.26 1.90
CA TYR A 28 0.10 -4.24 2.73
C TYR A 28 1.36 -4.59 1.94
N TYR A 29 1.28 -5.58 1.06
CA TYR A 29 2.39 -5.91 0.18
C TYR A 29 2.71 -4.77 -0.80
N LEU A 30 1.68 -4.11 -1.33
CA LEU A 30 1.89 -2.97 -2.23
C LEU A 30 2.52 -1.77 -1.50
N TRP A 31 2.18 -1.58 -0.21
CA TRP A 31 2.80 -0.57 0.63
C TRP A 31 4.29 -0.88 0.83
N TRP A 32 4.61 -2.11 1.21
CA TRP A 32 6.00 -2.56 1.35
C TRP A 32 6.78 -2.32 0.05
N ILE A 33 6.22 -2.69 -1.12
CA ILE A 33 6.83 -2.40 -2.42
C ILE A 33 7.06 -0.90 -2.62
N CYS A 34 6.08 -0.05 -2.28
CA CYS A 34 6.22 1.40 -2.41
C CYS A 34 7.40 1.93 -1.59
N LEU A 35 7.60 1.43 -0.37
CA LEU A 35 8.74 1.81 0.47
C LEU A 35 10.05 1.26 -0.08
N SER A 36 10.06 0.01 -0.56
CA SER A 36 11.23 -0.58 -1.23
C SER A 36 11.58 0.12 -2.55
N LEU A 37 10.66 0.87 -3.15
CA LEU A 37 10.89 1.70 -4.34
C LEU A 37 11.29 3.14 -4.00
N SER A 38 11.23 3.55 -2.73
CA SER A 38 11.51 4.92 -2.31
C SER A 38 13.01 5.12 -2.05
N PRO A 39 13.68 6.02 -2.78
CA PRO A 39 15.04 6.44 -2.44
C PRO A 39 15.11 7.17 -1.10
N GLU A 40 14.05 7.92 -0.76
CA GLU A 40 13.97 8.66 0.49
C GLU A 40 13.87 7.71 1.69
N TYR A 41 13.08 6.63 1.57
CA TYR A 41 12.96 5.65 2.63
C TYR A 41 14.25 4.85 2.79
N TRP A 42 14.95 4.53 1.69
CA TRP A 42 16.29 3.95 1.76
C TRP A 42 17.27 4.83 2.54
N ARG A 43 17.30 6.15 2.25
CA ARG A 43 18.11 7.12 3.01
C ARG A 43 17.73 7.14 4.50
N LEU A 44 16.45 6.98 4.82
CA LEU A 44 15.95 6.88 6.19
C LEU A 44 16.46 5.63 6.90
N CYS A 45 16.47 4.48 6.21
CA CYS A 45 17.06 3.25 6.71
C CYS A 45 18.56 3.42 7.01
N GLN A 46 19.32 4.03 6.08
CA GLN A 46 20.75 4.34 6.31
C GLN A 46 20.96 5.32 7.48
N ALA A 47 20.02 6.23 7.70
CA ALA A 47 20.04 7.17 8.82
C ALA A 47 19.49 6.58 10.14
N LYS A 48 19.08 5.30 10.15
CA LYS A 48 18.44 4.62 11.29
C LYS A 48 17.23 5.39 11.83
N GLY A 49 16.38 5.91 10.94
CA GLY A 49 15.15 6.63 11.31
C GLY A 49 15.33 8.11 11.66
N LYS A 50 16.55 8.65 11.60
CA LYS A 50 16.83 10.06 11.95
C LYS A 50 16.43 11.01 10.81
N THR A 51 15.31 11.70 10.98
CA THR A 51 14.78 12.68 10.03
C THR A 51 14.14 13.86 10.78
N GLY A 52 14.02 15.01 10.12
CA GLY A 52 13.27 16.16 10.62
C GLY A 52 11.75 16.06 10.40
N ASP A 53 11.28 15.01 9.71
CA ASP A 53 9.87 14.77 9.42
C ASP A 53 9.28 13.71 10.38
N PRO A 54 8.41 14.11 11.33
CA PRO A 54 7.85 13.20 12.33
C PRO A 54 7.01 12.06 11.72
N GLU A 55 6.28 12.30 10.62
CA GLU A 55 5.46 11.27 9.99
C GLU A 55 6.36 10.20 9.35
N PHE A 56 7.45 10.65 8.73
CA PHE A 56 8.41 9.77 8.10
C PHE A 56 9.17 8.92 9.13
N SER A 57 9.56 9.54 10.26
CA SER A 57 10.17 8.84 11.39
C SER A 57 9.22 7.78 11.97
N ARG A 58 7.93 8.12 12.15
CA ARG A 58 6.89 7.18 12.60
C ARG A 58 6.72 5.99 11.66
N VAL A 59 6.81 6.19 10.34
CA VAL A 59 6.78 5.06 9.39
C VAL A 59 7.95 4.13 9.66
N TYR A 60 9.17 4.65 9.81
CA TYR A 60 10.35 3.85 10.10
C TYR A 60 10.26 3.10 11.44
N GLU A 61 9.74 3.72 12.50
CA GLU A 61 9.57 3.07 13.81
C GLU A 61 8.77 1.76 13.74
N HIS A 62 7.80 1.70 12.82
CA HIS A 62 6.94 0.54 12.70
C HIS A 62 7.32 -0.41 11.55
N PHE A 63 7.78 0.13 10.42
CA PHE A 63 8.16 -0.66 9.24
C PHE A 63 9.60 -1.16 9.30
N GLY A 64 10.49 -0.48 10.01
CA GLY A 64 11.90 -0.82 10.07
C GLY A 64 12.59 -0.72 8.71
N ASP A 65 13.70 -1.45 8.56
CA ASP A 65 14.37 -1.57 7.28
C ASP A 65 13.63 -2.56 6.37
N VAL A 66 13.01 -2.04 5.31
CA VAL A 66 12.27 -2.86 4.31
C VAL A 66 13.20 -3.47 3.25
N PHE A 67 14.49 -3.14 3.29
CA PHE A 67 15.51 -3.64 2.37
C PHE A 67 16.27 -4.85 2.96
N GLU A 68 16.13 -5.11 4.26
CA GLU A 68 16.66 -6.29 4.94
C GLU A 68 15.72 -7.49 4.75
N GLY A 69 15.88 -8.22 3.65
CA GLY A 69 15.24 -9.52 3.42
C GLY A 69 13.98 -9.51 2.55
N GLU A 70 13.29 -10.65 2.51
CA GLU A 70 12.07 -10.80 1.73
C GLU A 70 10.82 -10.30 2.48
N PHE A 71 9.75 -10.00 1.74
CA PHE A 71 8.48 -9.57 2.32
C PHE A 71 7.95 -10.50 3.43
N GLU A 72 8.20 -11.82 3.33
CA GLU A 72 7.74 -12.77 4.33
C GLU A 72 8.44 -12.58 5.69
N GLU A 73 9.75 -12.38 5.66
CA GLU A 73 10.57 -12.12 6.85
C GLU A 73 10.16 -10.77 7.46
N TRP A 74 10.06 -9.75 6.62
CA TRP A 74 9.59 -8.42 7.01
C TRP A 74 8.17 -8.45 7.61
N TRP A 75 7.26 -9.20 7.02
CA TRP A 75 5.87 -9.30 7.49
C TRP A 75 5.80 -9.87 8.91
N LEU A 76 6.61 -10.90 9.18
CA LEU A 76 6.65 -11.56 10.48
C LEU A 76 7.30 -10.69 11.55
N ALA A 77 8.33 -9.92 11.19
CA ALA A 77 9.03 -9.02 12.10
C ALA A 77 8.23 -7.73 12.39
N HIS A 78 7.76 -7.05 11.34
CA HIS A 78 7.21 -5.70 11.41
C HIS A 78 5.74 -5.62 10.98
N GLY A 79 5.41 -6.17 9.81
CA GLY A 79 4.08 -6.02 9.19
C GLY A 79 2.92 -6.46 10.08
N LYS A 80 3.10 -7.55 10.84
CA LYS A 80 2.13 -8.03 11.83
C LYS A 80 1.78 -7.01 12.90
N ALA A 81 2.76 -6.27 13.40
CA ALA A 81 2.56 -5.26 14.44
C ALA A 81 2.04 -3.95 13.84
N ALA A 82 2.48 -3.62 12.63
CA ALA A 82 2.10 -2.40 11.92
C ALA A 82 0.63 -2.38 11.49
N PHE A 83 0.03 -3.53 11.15
CA PHE A 83 -1.31 -3.56 10.53
C PHE A 83 -2.40 -4.33 11.28
N ALA A 84 -2.04 -5.12 12.28
CA ALA A 84 -3.03 -5.78 13.10
C ALA A 84 -3.72 -4.78 14.03
N TYR A 85 -4.97 -5.06 14.38
CA TYR A 85 -5.56 -4.39 15.54
C TYR A 85 -4.73 -4.68 16.80
N LYS A 86 -4.48 -3.65 17.59
CA LYS A 86 -3.79 -3.77 18.88
C LYS A 86 -4.59 -4.65 19.84
N ILE A 87 -5.90 -4.47 19.83
CA ILE A 87 -6.87 -5.23 20.61
C ILE A 87 -8.02 -5.61 19.66
N ARG A 88 -8.53 -6.84 19.78
CA ARG A 88 -9.69 -7.30 19.03
C ARG A 88 -10.88 -6.37 19.29
N PRO A 89 -11.41 -5.68 18.27
CA PRO A 89 -12.59 -4.85 18.47
C PRO A 89 -13.78 -5.74 18.85
N PRO A 90 -14.69 -5.24 19.71
CA PRO A 90 -15.88 -5.97 20.08
C PRO A 90 -16.74 -6.24 18.84
N ARG A 91 -17.29 -7.45 18.75
CA ARG A 91 -18.24 -7.85 17.71
C ARG A 91 -19.59 -8.14 18.34
N VAL A 92 -20.64 -8.05 17.52
CA VAL A 92 -21.96 -8.58 17.90
C VAL A 92 -21.80 -10.05 18.27
N ARG A 93 -22.19 -10.39 19.48
CA ARG A 93 -22.15 -11.73 20.04
C ARG A 93 -23.31 -11.88 21.01
N TYR A 94 -23.76 -13.11 21.22
CA TYR A 94 -24.62 -13.41 22.33
C TYR A 94 -23.86 -13.20 23.64
N ILE A 95 -24.52 -12.59 24.61
CA ILE A 95 -24.02 -12.35 25.97
C ILE A 95 -25.08 -12.95 26.88
N ASN A 96 -24.66 -13.74 27.87
CA ASN A 96 -25.62 -14.28 28.84
C ASN A 96 -26.20 -13.13 29.69
N PRO A 97 -27.47 -13.21 30.11
CA PRO A 97 -28.10 -12.19 30.94
C PRO A 97 -27.36 -11.91 32.26
N SER A 98 -26.68 -12.91 32.83
CA SER A 98 -25.83 -12.78 34.03
C SER A 98 -24.60 -11.90 33.78
N ASP A 99 -23.97 -12.07 32.62
CA ASP A 99 -22.73 -11.39 32.26
C ASP A 99 -22.99 -9.94 31.85
N ALA A 100 -24.22 -9.62 31.43
CA ALA A 100 -24.61 -8.28 30.99
C ALA A 100 -24.38 -7.20 32.08
N ARG A 101 -24.52 -7.54 33.37
CA ARG A 101 -24.23 -6.63 34.49
C ARG A 101 -22.73 -6.35 34.62
N GLU A 102 -21.87 -7.37 34.57
CA GLU A 102 -20.41 -7.18 34.57
C GLU A 102 -19.89 -6.46 33.32
N PHE A 103 -20.57 -6.65 32.18
CA PHE A 103 -20.27 -5.96 30.93
C PHE A 103 -20.46 -4.45 30.99
N SER A 104 -21.46 -3.99 31.76
CA SER A 104 -21.71 -2.55 31.95
C SER A 104 -20.62 -1.86 32.80
N GLN A 105 -19.92 -2.63 33.65
CA GLN A 105 -18.87 -2.15 34.54
C GLN A 105 -17.46 -2.26 33.92
N SER A 106 -17.30 -3.12 32.92
CA SER A 106 -16.05 -3.36 32.21
C SER A 106 -15.70 -2.20 31.28
N GLY A 107 -14.59 -1.49 31.54
CA GLY A 107 -14.15 -0.31 30.77
C GLY A 107 -13.87 -0.54 29.27
N HIS A 108 -13.89 -1.78 28.80
CA HIS A 108 -13.67 -2.18 27.40
C HIS A 108 -14.84 -1.91 26.46
N LEU A 109 -16.01 -1.52 26.98
CA LEU A 109 -17.24 -1.32 26.21
C LEU A 109 -17.87 0.07 26.41
N ARG A 110 -17.10 1.06 26.87
CA ARG A 110 -17.56 2.46 26.98
C ARG A 110 -18.22 3.01 25.70
N ASN A 111 -17.93 2.40 24.55
CA ASN A 111 -18.46 2.80 23.24
C ASN A 111 -19.45 1.76 22.64
N ALA A 112 -20.09 0.91 23.46
CA ALA A 112 -21.07 -0.08 23.00
C ALA A 112 -22.47 0.19 23.60
N ARG A 113 -23.52 -0.09 22.82
CA ARG A 113 -24.92 -0.06 23.28
C ARG A 113 -25.42 -1.50 23.43
N VAL A 114 -26.13 -1.79 24.52
CA VAL A 114 -26.78 -3.09 24.73
C VAL A 114 -28.18 -3.05 24.12
N VAL A 115 -28.54 -4.09 23.37
CA VAL A 115 -29.87 -4.24 22.76
C VAL A 115 -30.46 -5.57 23.20
N VAL A 116 -31.71 -5.54 23.64
CA VAL A 116 -32.48 -6.73 24.02
C VAL A 116 -33.26 -7.20 22.78
N ILE A 117 -33.17 -8.49 22.46
CA ILE A 117 -33.85 -9.11 21.32
C ILE A 117 -34.91 -10.08 21.87
N PRO A 118 -36.21 -9.80 21.70
CA PRO A 118 -37.26 -10.74 22.10
C PRO A 118 -37.36 -11.93 21.15
N ASP A 119 -37.50 -13.14 21.70
CA ASP A 119 -37.44 -14.39 20.92
C ASP A 119 -38.67 -14.67 20.04
N HIS A 120 -39.79 -14.00 20.31
CA HIS A 120 -41.07 -14.25 19.62
C HIS A 120 -41.24 -13.46 18.32
N TYR A 121 -40.37 -12.49 18.04
CA TYR A 121 -40.47 -11.68 16.83
C TYR A 121 -39.82 -12.36 15.62
N SER A 122 -40.41 -12.16 14.44
CA SER A 122 -39.80 -12.60 13.18
C SER A 122 -38.51 -11.81 12.92
N LYS A 123 -37.57 -12.41 12.17
CA LYS A 123 -36.32 -11.73 11.74
C LYS A 123 -36.60 -10.41 11.01
N SER A 124 -37.66 -10.35 10.22
CA SER A 124 -38.08 -9.15 9.49
C SER A 124 -38.54 -8.03 10.43
N GLU A 125 -39.32 -8.40 11.45
CA GLU A 125 -39.79 -7.48 12.51
C GLU A 125 -38.60 -6.93 13.31
N LEU A 126 -37.69 -7.82 13.73
CA LEU A 126 -36.48 -7.47 14.46
C LEU A 126 -35.58 -6.53 13.65
N LEU A 127 -35.37 -6.81 12.36
CA LEU A 127 -34.57 -5.93 11.49
C LEU A 127 -35.23 -4.56 11.29
N ARG A 128 -36.56 -4.50 11.20
CA ARG A 128 -37.30 -3.22 11.12
C ARG A 128 -37.10 -2.40 12.39
N GLN A 129 -37.31 -3.01 13.56
CA GLN A 129 -37.14 -2.35 14.85
C GLN A 129 -35.68 -1.94 15.09
N PHE A 130 -34.73 -2.81 14.74
CA PHE A 130 -33.30 -2.52 14.87
C PHE A 130 -32.85 -1.36 13.98
N ARG A 131 -33.36 -1.26 12.74
CA ARG A 131 -33.11 -0.10 11.87
C ARG A 131 -33.69 1.19 12.44
N ALA A 132 -34.88 1.14 13.03
CA ALA A 132 -35.47 2.30 13.70
C ALA A 132 -34.61 2.76 14.89
N LEU A 133 -34.11 1.82 15.71
CA LEU A 133 -33.18 2.14 16.81
C LEU A 133 -31.84 2.74 16.34
N LEU A 134 -31.46 2.47 15.09
CA LEU A 134 -30.24 3.00 14.46
C LEU A 134 -30.49 4.26 13.61
N SER A 135 -31.70 4.84 13.61
CA SER A 135 -32.01 6.02 12.77
C SER A 135 -31.04 7.19 13.03
N ASP A 136 -30.70 7.40 14.30
CA ASP A 136 -29.86 8.52 14.75
C ASP A 136 -28.43 8.05 15.04
N TYR A 137 -28.10 6.81 14.65
CA TYR A 137 -26.78 6.25 14.90
C TYR A 137 -25.75 6.84 13.94
N VAL A 138 -24.83 7.62 14.49
CA VAL A 138 -23.64 8.07 13.77
C VAL A 138 -22.48 7.12 14.07
N PRO A 139 -21.90 6.45 13.05
CA PRO A 139 -20.72 5.63 13.24
C PRO A 139 -19.56 6.47 13.82
N GLN A 140 -19.06 6.08 14.99
CA GLN A 140 -17.84 6.67 15.54
C GLN A 140 -16.61 5.95 14.98
N ALA A 141 -15.52 6.69 14.80
CA ALA A 141 -14.24 6.10 14.42
C ALA A 141 -13.79 5.08 15.49
N LEU A 142 -13.12 4.01 15.03
CA LEU A 142 -12.55 3.02 15.93
C LEU A 142 -11.59 3.74 16.90
N SER A 143 -11.77 3.55 18.21
CA SER A 143 -10.86 4.17 19.19
C SER A 143 -9.41 3.78 18.90
N ALA A 144 -8.48 4.72 19.11
CA ALA A 144 -7.03 4.51 18.98
C ALA A 144 -6.49 3.32 19.80
N ARG A 145 -7.25 2.89 20.83
CA ARG A 145 -6.97 1.68 21.62
C ARG A 145 -7.07 0.39 20.81
N TYR A 146 -7.97 0.34 19.83
CA TYR A 146 -8.14 -0.82 18.94
C TYR A 146 -7.41 -0.62 17.62
N ALA A 147 -7.33 0.63 17.14
CA ALA A 147 -6.82 0.96 15.82
C ALA A 147 -5.36 0.52 15.61
N SER A 148 -5.10 0.10 14.37
CA SER A 148 -3.76 -0.11 13.85
C SER A 148 -3.02 1.25 13.74
N PRO A 149 -1.69 1.31 13.95
CA PRO A 149 -0.92 2.55 13.78
C PRO A 149 -0.98 3.09 12.34
N PHE A 150 -1.22 2.23 11.35
CA PHE A 150 -1.48 2.64 9.97
C PHE A 150 -2.89 2.28 9.54
N GLU A 151 -3.57 3.25 8.94
CA GLU A 151 -4.86 3.03 8.30
C GLU A 151 -4.64 2.83 6.80
N VAL A 152 -5.15 1.72 6.29
CA VAL A 152 -5.22 1.55 4.84
C VAL A 152 -6.42 2.35 4.36
N ALA A 153 -6.15 3.41 3.61
CA ALA A 153 -7.19 4.30 3.09
C ALA A 153 -8.22 3.52 2.26
N SER A 154 -9.47 4.00 2.28
CA SER A 154 -10.56 3.37 1.53
C SER A 154 -10.22 3.25 0.05
N GLN A 155 -10.35 2.04 -0.50
CA GLN A 155 -10.11 1.79 -1.93
C GLN A 155 -11.23 2.30 -2.85
N ARG A 156 -12.21 3.06 -2.34
CA ARG A 156 -13.32 3.58 -3.16
C ARG A 156 -12.75 4.34 -4.36
N GLY A 157 -13.06 3.87 -5.56
CA GLY A 157 -12.59 4.45 -6.82
C GLY A 157 -11.19 4.02 -7.28
N ILE A 158 -10.41 3.32 -6.46
CA ILE A 158 -9.06 2.84 -6.83
C ILE A 158 -9.11 1.35 -7.17
N LYS A 159 -9.03 1.03 -8.48
CA LYS A 159 -8.93 -0.36 -8.92
C LYS A 159 -7.57 -0.94 -8.53
N ARG A 160 -7.56 -2.09 -7.88
CA ARG A 160 -6.33 -2.79 -7.47
C ARG A 160 -5.41 -3.13 -8.65
N GLY A 161 -5.96 -3.54 -9.80
CA GLY A 161 -5.18 -3.80 -11.01
C GLY A 161 -4.33 -2.59 -11.42
N MET A 162 -4.92 -1.40 -11.35
CA MET A 162 -4.23 -0.15 -11.66
C MET A 162 -3.07 0.14 -10.70
N LEU A 163 -3.19 -0.19 -9.41
CA LEU A 163 -2.06 -0.05 -8.47
C LEU A 163 -0.88 -0.93 -8.86
N LYS A 164 -1.15 -2.19 -9.25
CA LYS A 164 -0.09 -3.10 -9.74
C LYS A 164 0.55 -2.57 -11.01
N ASP A 165 -0.26 -2.08 -11.95
CA ASP A 165 0.23 -1.54 -13.22
C ASP A 165 1.08 -0.28 -13.03
N VAL A 166 0.67 0.59 -12.10
CA VAL A 166 1.44 1.77 -11.71
C VAL A 166 2.81 1.38 -11.16
N LEU A 167 2.87 0.38 -10.27
CA LEU A 167 4.13 -0.11 -9.72
C LEU A 167 5.00 -0.81 -10.78
N ARG A 168 4.41 -1.60 -11.68
CA ARG A 168 5.13 -2.21 -12.82
C ARG A 168 5.77 -1.15 -13.72
N VAL A 169 5.03 -0.10 -14.05
CA VAL A 169 5.56 1.03 -14.83
C VAL A 169 6.72 1.70 -14.10
N LYS A 170 6.62 1.88 -12.77
CA LYS A 170 7.71 2.45 -11.97
C LYS A 170 8.96 1.57 -11.98
N ILE A 171 8.81 0.28 -11.70
CA ILE A 171 9.92 -0.70 -11.73
C ILE A 171 10.59 -0.71 -13.11
N ALA A 172 9.81 -0.83 -14.20
CA ALA A 172 10.34 -0.85 -15.56
C ALA A 172 11.02 0.48 -15.95
N SER A 173 10.46 1.60 -15.50
CA SER A 173 11.05 2.92 -15.70
C SER A 173 12.40 3.05 -14.99
N ASP A 174 12.49 2.62 -13.72
CA ASP A 174 13.71 2.70 -12.92
C ASP A 174 14.79 1.75 -13.46
N ALA A 175 14.40 0.53 -13.87
CA ALA A 175 15.28 -0.42 -14.53
C ALA A 175 15.91 0.18 -15.79
N LEU A 176 15.10 0.82 -16.62
CA LEU A 176 15.57 1.46 -17.85
C LEU A 176 16.51 2.63 -17.56
N GLN A 177 16.25 3.41 -16.51
CA GLN A 177 17.15 4.50 -16.11
C GLN A 177 18.51 3.97 -15.67
N ILE A 178 18.55 2.90 -14.87
CA ILE A 178 19.80 2.25 -14.43
C ILE A 178 20.57 1.70 -15.63
N VAL A 179 19.88 1.01 -16.54
CA VAL A 179 20.50 0.44 -17.74
C VAL A 179 21.08 1.53 -18.66
N LYS A 180 20.38 2.68 -18.78
CA LYS A 180 20.88 3.85 -19.52
C LYS A 180 22.08 4.51 -18.84
N SER A 181 22.02 4.72 -17.52
CA SER A 181 23.10 5.37 -16.78
C SER A 181 24.38 4.54 -16.79
N LYS A 182 24.25 3.21 -16.73
CA LYS A 182 25.37 2.25 -16.85
C LYS A 182 25.80 1.95 -18.29
N GLN A 183 25.17 2.58 -19.29
CA GLN A 183 25.48 2.39 -20.72
C GLN A 183 25.42 0.92 -21.19
N LEU A 184 24.52 0.11 -20.62
CA LEU A 184 24.45 -1.33 -20.87
C LEU A 184 23.66 -1.71 -22.15
N ILE A 185 23.19 -0.72 -22.92
CA ILE A 185 22.35 -0.92 -24.11
C ILE A 185 22.84 -0.11 -25.30
N ALA A 186 22.81 -0.73 -26.48
CA ALA A 186 22.98 -0.04 -27.74
C ALA A 186 21.73 0.78 -28.07
N HIS A 187 21.90 2.03 -28.50
CA HIS A 187 20.82 2.94 -28.92
C HIS A 187 19.73 3.20 -27.86
N PRO A 188 20.06 3.84 -26.72
CA PRO A 188 19.11 4.10 -25.62
C PRO A 188 17.87 4.91 -26.03
N ALA A 189 17.94 5.67 -27.13
CA ALA A 189 16.83 6.44 -27.68
C ALA A 189 15.65 5.56 -28.16
N ARG A 190 15.90 4.29 -28.51
CA ARG A 190 14.84 3.35 -28.95
C ARG A 190 13.91 2.93 -27.80
N TYR A 191 14.40 3.02 -26.57
CA TYR A 191 13.71 2.58 -25.37
C TYR A 191 13.14 3.80 -24.63
N GLY A 192 11.86 4.09 -24.90
CA GLY A 192 11.12 5.20 -24.31
C GLY A 192 9.83 4.77 -23.63
N ALA A 193 8.95 5.71 -23.33
CA ALA A 193 7.69 5.43 -22.63
C ALA A 193 6.81 4.37 -23.33
N ALA A 194 6.74 4.35 -24.67
CA ALA A 194 5.99 3.31 -25.39
C ALA A 194 6.57 1.89 -25.21
N TRP A 195 7.88 1.77 -24.97
CA TRP A 195 8.51 0.49 -24.66
C TRP A 195 8.23 0.06 -23.22
N ILE A 196 8.33 0.99 -22.26
CA ILE A 196 7.93 0.76 -20.87
C ILE A 196 6.49 0.26 -20.80
N GLY A 197 5.59 0.89 -21.56
CA GLY A 197 4.19 0.50 -21.60
C GLY A 197 3.94 -0.92 -22.12
N ARG A 198 4.78 -1.41 -23.04
CA ARG A 198 4.69 -2.78 -23.56
C ARG A 198 5.19 -3.80 -22.54
N ILE A 199 6.32 -3.55 -21.90
CA ILE A 199 6.89 -4.49 -20.92
C ILE A 199 6.08 -4.52 -19.61
N ALA A 200 5.54 -3.38 -19.19
CA ALA A 200 4.64 -3.33 -18.04
C ALA A 200 3.26 -3.95 -18.33
N ASP A 201 3.02 -4.45 -19.55
CA ASP A 201 1.76 -5.04 -20.03
C ASP A 201 0.55 -4.11 -19.82
N ILE A 202 0.76 -2.80 -20.00
CA ILE A 202 -0.29 -1.80 -19.85
C ILE A 202 -0.93 -1.47 -21.19
N SER A 203 -1.39 -2.48 -21.91
CA SER A 203 -1.98 -2.31 -23.24
C SER A 203 -3.16 -1.31 -23.23
N PRO A 204 -3.32 -0.45 -24.26
CA PRO A 204 -4.61 0.15 -24.57
C PRO A 204 -5.55 -1.01 -24.94
N GLN A 205 -6.75 -1.09 -24.37
CA GLN A 205 -7.73 -2.08 -24.80
C GLN A 205 -7.83 -2.05 -26.33
N SER A 206 -7.44 -3.13 -26.99
CA SER A 206 -7.52 -3.23 -28.44
C SER A 206 -8.99 -3.17 -28.83
N ARG A 207 -9.38 -2.11 -29.54
CA ARG A 207 -10.69 -2.05 -30.19
C ARG A 207 -10.66 -2.95 -31.43
N GLY A 208 -10.74 -4.26 -31.20
CA GLY A 208 -10.87 -5.29 -32.25
C GLY A 208 -9.67 -5.41 -33.20
N GLU A 209 -9.59 -6.54 -33.89
CA GLU A 209 -8.72 -6.81 -35.03
C GLU A 209 -9.10 -5.95 -36.25
N LYS A 210 -9.07 -4.62 -36.12
CA LYS A 210 -9.09 -3.77 -37.30
C LYS A 210 -7.68 -3.74 -37.90
N LEU A 211 -7.61 -3.84 -39.23
CA LEU A 211 -6.38 -3.71 -40.02
C LEU A 211 -5.50 -2.58 -39.47
N ARG A 212 -4.32 -2.93 -38.98
CA ARG A 212 -3.32 -2.00 -38.46
C ARG A 212 -2.82 -1.12 -39.61
N THR A 213 -3.28 0.12 -39.65
CA THR A 213 -2.69 1.16 -40.51
C THR A 213 -1.52 1.85 -39.80
N LYS A 214 -0.59 2.46 -40.54
CA LYS A 214 0.52 3.23 -39.95
C LYS A 214 0.05 4.29 -38.95
N ASP A 215 -1.13 4.88 -39.16
CA ASP A 215 -1.71 5.88 -38.26
C ASP A 215 -2.31 5.25 -37.00
N THR A 216 -2.90 4.06 -37.08
CA THR A 216 -3.31 3.32 -35.87
C THR A 216 -2.12 2.99 -34.97
N GLU A 217 -0.98 2.56 -35.53
CA GLU A 217 0.21 2.27 -34.74
C GLU A 217 0.80 3.53 -34.07
N ARG A 218 0.81 4.67 -34.79
CA ARG A 218 1.24 5.95 -34.23
C ARG A 218 0.36 6.37 -33.06
N ASN A 219 -0.96 6.23 -33.21
CA ASN A 219 -1.94 6.57 -32.17
C ASN A 219 -1.84 5.63 -30.97
N GLU A 220 -1.65 4.33 -31.18
CA GLU A 220 -1.41 3.35 -30.11
C GLU A 220 -0.14 3.69 -29.31
N ARG A 221 0.96 4.02 -30.01
CA ARG A 221 2.21 4.45 -29.36
C ARG A 221 2.01 5.74 -28.57
N LEU A 222 1.26 6.71 -29.09
CA LEU A 222 0.95 7.94 -28.36
C LEU A 222 0.11 7.66 -27.10
N ALA A 223 -0.94 6.84 -27.22
CA ALA A 223 -1.78 6.45 -26.10
C ALA A 223 -0.98 5.74 -24.99
N LEU A 224 -0.08 4.83 -25.37
CA LEU A 224 0.85 4.18 -24.45
C LEU A 224 1.75 5.19 -23.74
N ARG A 225 2.36 6.14 -24.46
CA ARG A 225 3.21 7.18 -23.86
C ARG A 225 2.44 8.00 -22.82
N VAL A 226 1.22 8.44 -23.16
CA VAL A 226 0.36 9.22 -22.25
C VAL A 226 -0.01 8.41 -21.01
N LYS A 227 -0.35 7.11 -21.17
CA LYS A 227 -0.71 6.22 -20.06
C LYS A 227 0.49 6.01 -19.12
N VAL A 228 1.68 5.79 -19.67
CA VAL A 228 2.93 5.63 -18.91
C VAL A 228 3.25 6.89 -18.12
N ALA A 229 3.20 8.07 -18.74
CA ALA A 229 3.46 9.34 -18.05
C ALA A 229 2.48 9.54 -16.87
N ARG A 230 1.20 9.22 -17.08
CA ARG A 230 0.18 9.27 -16.01
C ARG A 230 0.49 8.29 -14.89
N TYR A 231 0.97 7.10 -15.21
CA TYR A 231 1.27 6.06 -14.23
C TYR A 231 2.55 6.38 -13.46
N GLN A 232 3.56 6.98 -14.10
CA GLN A 232 4.74 7.50 -13.41
C GLN A 232 4.35 8.55 -12.36
N LEU A 233 3.50 9.53 -12.72
CA LEU A 233 3.01 10.52 -11.76
C LEU A 233 2.23 9.88 -10.60
N LYS A 234 1.39 8.88 -10.90
CA LYS A 234 0.67 8.13 -9.86
C LYS A 234 1.61 7.33 -8.97
N ALA A 235 2.66 6.72 -9.52
CA ALA A 235 3.65 5.98 -8.75
C ALA A 235 4.36 6.89 -7.76
N SER A 236 4.81 8.07 -8.22
CA SER A 236 5.44 9.07 -7.35
C SER A 236 4.52 9.47 -6.19
N ARG A 237 3.23 9.67 -6.44
CA ARG A 237 2.26 10.00 -5.38
C ARG A 237 1.99 8.84 -4.43
N LEU A 238 1.87 7.61 -4.94
CA LEU A 238 1.70 6.42 -4.09
C LEU A 238 2.89 6.23 -3.16
N ILE A 239 4.11 6.37 -3.69
CA ILE A 239 5.35 6.24 -2.92
C ILE A 239 5.41 7.35 -1.87
N ALA A 240 5.22 8.61 -2.26
CA ALA A 240 5.28 9.74 -1.34
C ALA A 240 4.23 9.68 -0.22
N ASN A 241 3.01 9.20 -0.52
CA ASN A 241 1.98 9.02 0.50
C ASN A 241 2.27 7.81 1.41
N ALA A 242 2.85 6.73 0.85
CA ALA A 242 3.30 5.58 1.63
C ALA A 242 4.36 5.97 2.66
N GLU A 243 5.27 6.88 2.30
CA GLU A 243 6.32 7.42 3.18
C GLU A 243 5.78 8.19 4.39
N ILE A 244 4.58 8.78 4.31
CA ILE A 244 3.97 9.52 5.43
C ILE A 244 2.91 8.69 6.18
N GLY A 245 2.80 7.40 5.88
CA GLY A 245 1.89 6.53 6.61
C GLY A 245 0.47 6.46 6.03
N ILE A 246 0.26 6.85 4.76
CA ILE A 246 -1.06 6.84 4.11
C ILE A 246 -1.02 6.02 2.82
N PHE A 247 -1.74 4.90 2.78
CA PHE A 247 -1.78 4.06 1.59
C PHE A 247 -3.07 3.23 1.48
N PRO A 248 -3.61 2.95 0.29
CA PRO A 248 -3.26 3.56 -1.00
C PRO A 248 -3.86 4.97 -1.10
N SER A 249 -3.06 5.95 -1.54
CA SER A 249 -3.55 7.30 -1.81
C SER A 249 -2.89 7.90 -3.04
N LEU A 250 -3.70 8.49 -3.93
CA LEU A 250 -3.25 9.21 -5.13
C LEU A 250 -3.35 10.74 -4.96
N ASP A 251 -3.77 11.18 -3.79
CA ASP A 251 -3.90 12.60 -3.48
C ASP A 251 -2.51 13.24 -3.42
N ASN A 252 -2.43 14.52 -3.74
CA ASN A 252 -1.18 15.29 -3.64
C ASN A 252 -0.96 15.80 -2.20
N ARG A 253 -0.99 14.88 -1.21
CA ARG A 253 -0.91 15.23 0.22
C ARG A 253 0.51 15.38 0.72
N ALA A 254 1.44 14.57 0.20
CA ALA A 254 2.84 14.67 0.53
C ALA A 254 3.44 15.99 -0.02
N THR A 255 3.28 17.09 0.70
CA THR A 255 4.05 18.31 0.51
C THR A 255 5.40 18.10 1.15
N ASN A 256 6.46 17.95 0.36
CA ASN A 256 7.81 17.60 0.80
C ASN A 256 8.30 18.57 1.92
N PRO A 257 8.19 18.20 3.21
CA PRO A 257 8.70 19.06 4.27
C PRO A 257 10.24 19.00 4.24
N LYS A 258 10.93 19.84 5.01
CA LYS A 258 12.40 19.72 5.18
C LYS A 258 12.72 18.44 5.97
N ARG A 259 12.63 17.27 5.31
CA ARG A 259 12.89 15.93 5.85
C ARG A 259 14.33 15.76 6.31
N TRP A 260 15.24 16.44 5.63
CA TRP A 260 16.67 16.28 5.84
C TRP A 260 17.33 17.60 6.17
N THR A 261 18.29 17.54 7.09
CA THR A 261 19.21 18.65 7.34
C THR A 261 20.14 18.86 6.15
N LYS A 262 20.71 20.06 6.00
CA LYS A 262 21.68 20.36 4.93
C LYS A 262 22.88 19.40 4.95
N ALA A 263 23.36 19.03 6.14
CA ALA A 263 24.45 18.08 6.31
C ALA A 263 24.09 16.67 5.82
N GLN A 264 22.86 16.21 6.11
CA GLN A 264 22.37 14.92 5.60
C GLN A 264 22.25 14.93 4.08
N ILE A 265 21.72 16.01 3.49
CA ILE A 265 21.62 16.16 2.02
C ILE A 265 23.01 16.07 1.38
N ALA A 266 24.00 16.80 1.90
CA ALA A 266 25.36 16.76 1.38
C ALA A 266 25.97 15.35 1.46
N ARG A 267 25.72 14.63 2.57
CA ARG A 267 26.15 13.24 2.73
C ARG A 267 25.46 12.33 1.70
N PHE A 268 24.14 12.42 1.55
CA PHE A 268 23.39 11.61 0.60
C PHE A 268 23.82 11.86 -0.85
N SER A 269 24.12 13.10 -1.23
CA SER A 269 24.64 13.40 -2.56
C SER A 269 25.99 12.73 -2.81
N LYS A 270 26.86 12.67 -1.80
CA LYS A 270 28.15 11.97 -1.90
C LYS A 270 27.96 10.46 -2.00
N ASP A 271 27.08 9.91 -1.17
CA ASP A 271 26.75 8.48 -1.14
C ASP A 271 26.06 8.04 -2.43
N GLU A 272 25.24 8.88 -3.06
CA GLU A 272 24.55 8.56 -4.32
C GLU A 272 25.52 8.49 -5.52
N ILE A 273 26.64 9.22 -5.46
CA ILE A 273 27.71 9.12 -6.45
C ILE A 273 28.49 7.81 -6.29
N THR A 274 28.76 7.40 -5.04
CA THR A 274 29.56 6.20 -4.76
C THR A 274 28.75 4.91 -4.80
N ASN A 275 27.50 4.96 -4.36
CA ASN A 275 26.57 3.84 -4.28
C ASN A 275 25.13 4.32 -4.53
N PRO A 276 24.72 4.48 -5.80
CA PRO A 276 23.37 4.94 -6.13
C PRO A 276 22.33 3.95 -5.62
N PHE A 277 21.23 4.48 -5.08
CA PHE A 277 20.12 3.64 -4.66
C PHE A 277 19.55 2.86 -5.85
N ILE A 278 19.57 1.54 -5.73
CA ILE A 278 18.91 0.61 -6.64
C ILE A 278 17.92 -0.18 -5.80
N SER A 279 16.63 -0.01 -6.09
CA SER A 279 15.58 -0.77 -5.40
C SER A 279 15.77 -2.27 -5.65
N PRO A 280 15.65 -3.12 -4.61
CA PRO A 280 15.69 -4.59 -4.79
C PRO A 280 14.51 -5.09 -5.64
N MET A 281 13.44 -4.29 -5.77
CA MET A 281 12.30 -4.61 -6.64
C MET A 281 12.60 -4.44 -8.13
N VAL A 282 13.79 -3.99 -8.50
CA VAL A 282 14.22 -3.70 -9.87
C VAL A 282 15.25 -4.74 -10.34
N PRO A 283 14.84 -5.95 -10.75
CA PRO A 283 15.75 -6.97 -11.27
C PRO A 283 16.17 -6.62 -12.69
N TYR A 284 17.18 -5.76 -12.84
CA TYR A 284 17.63 -5.24 -14.14
C TYR A 284 18.14 -6.33 -15.09
N GLU A 285 18.66 -7.46 -14.58
CA GLU A 285 19.10 -8.60 -15.39
C GLU A 285 17.99 -9.18 -16.25
N ASP A 286 16.77 -9.28 -15.71
CA ASP A 286 15.62 -9.75 -16.48
C ASP A 286 15.20 -8.74 -17.54
N TYR A 287 15.37 -7.43 -17.26
CA TYR A 287 15.13 -6.39 -18.25
C TYR A 287 16.18 -6.37 -19.36
N LEU A 288 17.45 -6.67 -19.05
CA LEU A 288 18.50 -6.81 -20.06
C LEU A 288 18.18 -7.93 -21.05
N LYS A 289 17.61 -9.05 -20.58
CA LYS A 289 17.14 -10.15 -21.46
C LYS A 289 16.03 -9.69 -22.42
N LEU A 290 15.17 -8.78 -22.00
CA LEU A 290 14.09 -8.22 -22.81
C LEU A 290 14.55 -7.10 -23.78
N MET A 291 15.81 -6.67 -23.68
CA MET A 291 16.42 -5.61 -24.52
C MET A 291 17.39 -6.13 -25.58
N ARG A 292 17.71 -7.44 -25.58
CA ARG A 292 18.47 -8.13 -26.63
C ARG A 292 17.56 -8.56 -27.77
#